data_AF-A0A0D2H716-F1
#
_entry.id   AF-A0A0D2H716-F1
#
_cell.length_a   1.000
_cell.length_b   1.000
_cell.length_c   1.000
_cell.angle_alpha   90.00
_cell.angle_beta   90.00
_cell.angle_gamma   90.00
#
_symmetry.space_group_name_H-M   'P 1'
#
loop_
_entity.id
_entity.type
_entity.pdbx_description
1 polymer ?
#
loop_
_entity_poly.entity_id
_entity_poly.type
_entity_poly.pdbx_seq_one_letter_code
_entity_poly.pdbx_strand_id
1 'polypeptide(L)'
;MSPVRTIEDVREEYSYIICGGGTSGCVIAGRLAEALSERSDVSILVVEAGPDSTGHPLITMVGGLFQAMGGELDWGLETVPQEHLDNRVLQLNRGKFLGGSSGFNGTLCIRGCKTDYDDWGLEGWTGDDMFRYMKRAETFHGKDWFKAAEAYHGTDGPLHVEPHDLAPISNHVLESLQDKGLPLVDDLFTTGQAAHACGHVPRTVHGGVRTFSTDYLKGHEGRVDIVVDTVVDKVILEHVQGDVVATGVEVVDNSGNRRVLKADKQVILSAGAYCSPTILLRSGIGPKDELAQLGVDCIVDSPGVVFVPYEVTQPDLTNDRFIHHANGFANSLATYQSSQSGFFSTFPFGIFALARLDDGLNSSSLWRERSAATSGSTRDAADLTAEQAHVEYMHTELYSGHVHGYPIPLEGKYGFEMMTLLFSQQSRGTVTLRSTNPHDKPIIDPRYLSDPLDLLMLAEGVRFAHSIVTTGSGTKDIIAPGVWMAGPKYAALGPETTREDWEPYVRQYSATAHHPAGTCRMGKDGDTMAVVDEKLRVRGVKGLMVADCSIMPSLNGGHTQMPAYAIGEKAAELLVSCV
;
A
#
# COMPACT_ATOMS: atom_id res chain seq x y z
N MET A 1 -12.88 21.94 -4.83
CA MET A 1 -13.03 21.34 -3.48
C MET A 1 -13.67 22.35 -2.55
N SER A 2 -14.44 21.85 -1.57
CA SER A 2 -14.96 22.69 -0.48
C SER A 2 -13.80 23.47 0.16
N PRO A 3 -13.99 24.74 0.55
CA PRO A 3 -12.98 25.44 1.32
C PRO A 3 -12.71 24.68 2.62
N VAL A 4 -11.44 24.49 2.95
CA VAL A 4 -11.01 23.99 4.26
C VAL A 4 -11.54 24.93 5.33
N ARG A 5 -12.15 24.38 6.37
CA ARG A 5 -12.64 25.10 7.54
C ARG A 5 -11.65 24.98 8.68
N THR A 6 -11.66 25.96 9.58
CA THR A 6 -11.01 25.78 10.88
C THR A 6 -11.89 24.94 11.81
N ILE A 7 -11.30 24.43 12.88
CA ILE A 7 -12.03 23.68 13.90
C ILE A 7 -13.12 24.52 14.58
N GLU A 8 -13.05 25.85 14.56
CA GLU A 8 -14.08 26.75 15.09
C GLU A 8 -15.27 26.91 14.12
N ASP A 9 -15.01 26.89 12.81
CA ASP A 9 -16.00 27.17 11.76
C ASP A 9 -16.86 25.96 11.36
N VAL A 10 -16.53 24.76 11.87
CA VAL A 10 -17.36 23.56 11.68
C VAL A 10 -18.55 23.53 12.64
N ARG A 11 -19.60 22.82 12.23
CA ARG A 11 -20.81 22.60 13.05
C ARG A 11 -20.44 21.79 14.30
N GLU A 12 -21.24 21.92 15.36
CA GLU A 12 -21.09 21.08 16.54
C GLU A 12 -21.53 19.62 16.30
N GLU A 13 -22.41 19.41 15.33
CA GLU A 13 -23.04 18.12 15.04
C GLU A 13 -23.12 17.89 13.53
N TYR A 14 -22.78 16.67 13.13
CA TYR A 14 -22.83 16.16 11.76
C TYR A 14 -23.54 14.82 11.72
N SER A 15 -23.97 14.37 10.54
CA SER A 15 -24.48 13.01 10.42
C SER A 15 -23.41 11.96 10.33
N TYR A 16 -22.40 12.24 9.51
CA TYR A 16 -21.25 11.38 9.33
C TYR A 16 -19.99 12.15 9.66
N ILE A 17 -19.20 11.64 10.58
CA ILE A 17 -17.83 12.13 10.83
C ILE A 17 -16.85 11.06 10.35
N ILE A 18 -16.06 11.42 9.34
CA ILE A 18 -15.02 10.57 8.75
C ILE A 18 -13.66 11.03 9.31
N CYS A 19 -13.03 10.15 10.07
CA CYS A 19 -11.77 10.40 10.76
C CYS A 19 -10.60 9.90 9.91
N GLY A 20 -9.95 10.82 9.20
CA GLY A 20 -8.92 10.55 8.20
C GLY A 20 -9.45 10.84 6.80
N GLY A 21 -8.92 11.88 6.16
CA GLY A 21 -9.14 12.25 4.77
C GLY A 21 -8.16 11.57 3.82
N GLY A 22 -7.75 10.33 4.10
CA GLY A 22 -6.87 9.53 3.25
C GLY A 22 -7.59 8.91 2.05
N THR A 23 -7.08 7.77 1.57
CA THR A 23 -7.65 7.06 0.41
C THR A 23 -9.12 6.72 0.60
N SER A 24 -9.46 5.87 1.57
CA SER A 24 -10.83 5.42 1.79
C SER A 24 -11.74 6.55 2.31
N GLY A 25 -11.21 7.46 3.14
CA GLY A 25 -11.98 8.58 3.70
C GLY A 25 -12.54 9.52 2.63
N CYS A 26 -11.73 9.91 1.64
CA CYS A 26 -12.21 10.74 0.53
C CYS A 26 -13.24 10.00 -0.34
N VAL A 27 -13.05 8.69 -0.58
CA VAL A 27 -14.02 7.87 -1.33
C VAL A 27 -15.38 7.87 -0.65
N ILE A 28 -15.40 7.60 0.66
CA ILE A 28 -16.63 7.55 1.46
C ILE A 28 -17.34 8.91 1.43
N ALA A 29 -16.59 9.99 1.68
CA ALA A 29 -17.13 11.34 1.67
C ALA A 29 -17.73 11.73 0.31
N GLY A 30 -17.00 11.46 -0.78
CA GLY A 30 -17.45 11.75 -2.15
C GLY A 30 -18.71 10.97 -2.53
N ARG A 31 -18.73 9.65 -2.29
CA ARG A 31 -19.89 8.80 -2.61
C ARG A 31 -21.12 9.12 -1.77
N LEU A 32 -20.95 9.46 -0.49
CA LEU A 32 -22.06 9.95 0.34
C LEU A 32 -22.60 11.29 -0.18
N ALA A 33 -21.71 12.21 -0.55
CA ALA A 33 -22.10 13.51 -1.10
C ALA A 33 -22.86 13.37 -2.42
N GLU A 34 -22.42 12.47 -3.29
CA GLU A 34 -23.07 12.10 -4.55
C GLU A 34 -24.48 11.50 -4.30
N ALA A 35 -24.53 10.40 -3.55
CA ALA A 35 -25.77 9.64 -3.33
C ALA A 35 -26.82 10.40 -2.51
N LEU A 36 -26.39 11.30 -1.62
CA LEU A 36 -27.26 12.07 -0.71
C LEU A 36 -27.28 13.56 -1.09
N SER A 37 -27.09 13.86 -2.38
CA SER A 37 -27.08 15.22 -2.92
C SER A 37 -28.40 15.96 -2.71
N GLU A 38 -29.53 15.26 -2.76
CA GLU A 38 -30.87 15.83 -2.51
C GLU A 38 -31.25 15.90 -1.01
N ARG A 39 -30.44 15.32 -0.11
CA ARG A 39 -30.72 15.22 1.34
C ARG A 39 -30.01 16.31 2.13
N SER A 40 -30.63 17.48 2.27
CA SER A 40 -30.07 18.61 3.02
C SER A 40 -30.00 18.40 4.54
N ASP A 41 -30.71 17.40 5.06
CA ASP A 41 -30.72 17.00 6.48
C ASP A 41 -29.48 16.16 6.85
N VAL A 42 -28.84 15.51 5.90
CA VAL A 42 -27.61 14.74 6.14
C VAL A 42 -26.41 15.67 6.01
N SER A 43 -25.47 15.62 6.95
CA SER A 43 -24.24 16.43 6.90
C SER A 43 -23.00 15.56 7.08
N ILE A 44 -21.93 15.88 6.34
CA ILE A 44 -20.71 15.06 6.25
C ILE A 44 -19.52 15.93 6.63
N LEU A 45 -18.72 15.46 7.58
CA LEU A 45 -17.45 16.06 7.97
C LEU A 45 -16.29 15.09 7.71
N VAL A 46 -15.22 15.57 7.11
CA VAL A 46 -13.92 14.90 7.05
C VAL A 46 -12.95 15.63 7.96
N VAL A 47 -12.29 14.89 8.85
CA VAL A 47 -11.23 15.41 9.73
C VAL A 47 -9.89 14.81 9.30
N GLU A 48 -8.95 15.64 8.87
CA GLU A 48 -7.62 15.23 8.41
C GLU A 48 -6.51 15.82 9.30
N ALA A 49 -5.53 15.00 9.63
CA ALA A 49 -4.44 15.38 10.54
C ALA A 49 -3.34 16.18 9.85
N GLY A 50 -3.14 15.99 8.55
CA GLY A 50 -2.24 16.80 7.73
C GLY A 50 -2.94 17.99 7.05
N PRO A 51 -2.19 18.82 6.32
CA PRO A 51 -2.74 19.97 5.59
C PRO A 51 -3.52 19.56 4.34
N ASP A 52 -4.24 20.51 3.72
CA ASP A 52 -4.69 20.36 2.32
C ASP A 52 -3.52 20.65 1.38
N SER A 53 -2.90 19.57 0.91
CA SER A 53 -1.78 19.63 -0.05
C SER A 53 -2.18 19.14 -1.44
N THR A 54 -3.47 19.18 -1.79
CA THR A 54 -3.98 18.62 -3.04
C THR A 54 -3.34 19.25 -4.29
N GLY A 55 -2.99 20.53 -4.23
CA GLY A 55 -2.29 21.24 -5.30
C GLY A 55 -0.77 21.25 -5.18
N HIS A 56 -0.19 20.58 -4.19
CA HIS A 56 1.25 20.64 -3.95
C HIS A 56 2.01 19.98 -5.11
N PRO A 57 3.07 20.63 -5.65
CA PRO A 57 3.80 20.10 -6.81
C PRO A 57 4.36 18.69 -6.60
N LEU A 58 4.89 18.38 -5.41
CA LEU A 58 5.44 17.04 -5.12
C LEU A 58 4.39 15.92 -5.06
N ILE A 59 3.11 16.25 -4.90
CA ILE A 59 2.02 15.27 -4.88
C ILE A 59 1.48 15.06 -6.30
N THR A 60 1.21 16.16 -7.01
CA THR A 60 0.66 16.11 -8.37
C THR A 60 1.68 15.59 -9.39
N MET A 61 2.96 15.89 -9.20
CA MET A 61 4.08 15.31 -9.93
C MET A 61 4.29 13.86 -9.52
N VAL A 62 4.08 12.93 -10.45
CA VAL A 62 4.09 11.48 -10.16
C VAL A 62 5.43 11.05 -9.55
N GLY A 63 6.55 11.48 -10.14
CA GLY A 63 7.90 11.22 -9.65
C GLY A 63 8.35 12.11 -8.48
N GLY A 64 7.46 12.92 -7.90
CA GLY A 64 7.75 13.82 -6.78
C GLY A 64 7.82 13.17 -5.40
N LEU A 65 7.43 11.89 -5.29
CA LEU A 65 7.37 11.16 -4.02
C LEU A 65 8.73 11.10 -3.31
N PHE A 66 9.83 10.87 -4.04
CA PHE A 66 11.16 10.73 -3.41
C PHE A 66 11.60 12.02 -2.70
N GLN A 67 11.17 13.19 -3.19
CA GLN A 67 11.43 14.47 -2.55
C GLN A 67 10.47 14.77 -1.39
N ALA A 68 9.29 14.14 -1.37
CA ALA A 68 8.31 14.29 -0.29
C ALA A 68 8.62 13.40 0.93
N MET A 69 9.31 12.28 0.73
CA MET A 69 9.68 11.34 1.79
C MET A 69 10.55 12.00 2.87
N GLY A 70 10.18 11.79 4.14
CA GLY A 70 10.83 12.40 5.30
C GLY A 70 10.54 13.90 5.50
N GLY A 71 9.74 14.51 4.63
CA GLY A 71 9.30 15.91 4.74
C GLY A 71 8.01 16.07 5.55
N GLU A 72 7.39 17.26 5.45
CA GLU A 72 6.16 17.61 6.18
C GLU A 72 4.90 16.83 5.73
N LEU A 73 4.93 16.32 4.49
CA LEU A 73 3.86 15.52 3.89
C LEU A 73 3.92 14.05 4.30
N ASP A 74 4.90 13.67 5.11
CA ASP A 74 5.12 12.31 5.58
C ASP A 74 4.85 12.23 7.09
N TRP A 75 4.16 11.18 7.53
CA TRP A 75 4.00 10.91 8.96
C TRP A 75 5.34 10.62 9.67
N GLY A 76 6.35 10.17 8.92
CA GLY A 76 7.66 9.80 9.46
C GLY A 76 7.57 8.70 10.51
N LEU A 77 6.72 7.70 10.26
CA LEU A 77 6.57 6.54 11.13
C LEU A 77 7.78 5.61 10.98
N GLU A 78 8.10 4.88 12.03
CA GLU A 78 9.18 3.91 12.04
C GLU A 78 8.79 2.67 12.82
N THR A 79 9.44 1.54 12.50
CA THR A 79 9.32 0.32 13.29
C THR A 79 10.07 0.45 14.61
N VAL A 80 9.75 -0.37 15.59
CA VAL A 80 10.75 -0.74 16.62
C VAL A 80 11.94 -1.47 15.96
N PRO A 81 13.10 -1.61 16.63
CA PRO A 81 14.18 -2.45 16.12
C PRO A 81 13.69 -3.85 15.78
N GLN A 82 13.90 -4.28 14.53
CA GLN A 82 13.39 -5.55 14.03
C GLN A 82 14.44 -6.65 14.24
N GLU A 83 14.19 -7.55 15.21
CA GLU A 83 15.14 -8.59 15.65
C GLU A 83 15.69 -9.42 14.48
N HIS A 84 14.82 -9.86 13.57
CA HIS A 84 15.17 -10.77 12.47
C HIS A 84 15.74 -10.04 11.23
N LEU A 85 15.83 -8.71 11.29
CA LEU A 85 16.46 -7.83 10.29
C LEU A 85 17.70 -7.13 10.88
N ASP A 86 18.45 -7.83 11.74
CA ASP A 86 19.66 -7.33 12.40
C ASP A 86 19.42 -6.07 13.24
N ASN A 87 18.26 -5.99 13.91
CA ASN A 87 17.81 -4.86 14.73
C ASN A 87 17.69 -3.53 13.96
N ARG A 88 17.56 -3.57 12.62
CA ARG A 88 17.32 -2.36 11.83
C ARG A 88 15.96 -1.75 12.17
N VAL A 89 15.91 -0.42 12.14
CA VAL A 89 14.68 0.37 12.21
C VAL A 89 14.33 0.79 10.80
N LEU A 90 13.11 0.45 10.36
CA LEU A 90 12.65 0.77 9.01
C LEU A 90 11.70 1.97 9.03
N GLN A 91 11.83 2.83 8.03
CA GLN A 91 10.88 3.91 7.80
C GLN A 91 9.59 3.35 7.19
N LEU A 92 8.46 3.80 7.72
CA LEU A 92 7.11 3.38 7.35
C LEU A 92 6.37 4.57 6.73
N ASN A 93 6.99 5.18 5.71
CA ASN A 93 6.54 6.44 5.11
C ASN A 93 5.07 6.37 4.68
N ARG A 94 4.30 7.41 4.97
CA ARG A 94 2.86 7.51 4.66
C ARG A 94 2.45 8.96 4.47
N GLY A 95 1.56 9.21 3.51
CA GLY A 95 1.03 10.55 3.25
C GLY A 95 0.26 11.11 4.46
N LYS A 96 0.68 12.29 4.92
CA LYS A 96 0.07 13.09 5.99
C LYS A 96 -0.48 14.39 5.40
N PHE A 97 -1.60 14.29 4.69
CA PHE A 97 -2.32 15.41 4.06
C PHE A 97 -3.66 14.89 3.51
N LEU A 98 -4.55 15.79 3.10
CA LEU A 98 -5.81 15.43 2.45
C LEU A 98 -5.56 14.63 1.14
N GLY A 99 -6.04 13.40 1.09
CA GLY A 99 -5.74 12.38 0.06
C GLY A 99 -4.84 11.25 0.59
N GLY A 100 -4.02 11.54 1.59
CA GLY A 100 -3.15 10.59 2.30
C GLY A 100 -2.27 9.76 1.37
N SER A 101 -2.15 8.46 1.68
CA SER A 101 -1.28 7.54 0.94
C SER A 101 -1.63 7.36 -0.55
N SER A 102 -2.80 7.77 -1.05
CA SER A 102 -3.04 7.78 -2.51
C SER A 102 -2.27 8.88 -3.25
N GLY A 103 -2.01 10.00 -2.56
CA GLY A 103 -1.12 11.06 -3.02
C GLY A 103 0.36 10.76 -2.77
N PHE A 104 0.68 9.69 -2.05
CA PHE A 104 2.01 9.37 -1.53
C PHE A 104 2.33 7.88 -1.75
N ASN A 105 2.50 7.48 -3.01
CA ASN A 105 2.84 6.11 -3.41
C ASN A 105 3.39 6.04 -4.85
N GLY A 106 3.76 4.84 -5.32
CA GLY A 106 4.26 4.59 -6.67
C GLY A 106 3.21 4.47 -7.79
N THR A 107 1.96 4.86 -7.55
CA THR A 107 0.79 4.87 -8.46
C THR A 107 0.34 3.52 -9.03
N LEU A 108 0.90 2.40 -8.57
CA LEU A 108 0.64 1.07 -9.12
C LEU A 108 -0.79 0.56 -8.83
N CYS A 109 -1.47 0.05 -9.87
CA CYS A 109 -2.79 -0.59 -9.74
C CYS A 109 -2.65 -2.12 -9.73
N ILE A 110 -2.14 -2.68 -8.62
CA ILE A 110 -1.92 -4.11 -8.47
C ILE A 110 -3.00 -4.70 -7.55
N ARG A 111 -3.95 -5.43 -8.14
CA ARG A 111 -5.18 -5.89 -7.47
C ARG A 111 -5.00 -7.19 -6.68
N GLY A 112 -3.91 -7.93 -6.88
CA GLY A 112 -3.82 -9.32 -6.40
C GLY A 112 -4.71 -10.25 -7.21
N CYS A 113 -5.09 -11.40 -6.64
CA CYS A 113 -6.03 -12.33 -7.26
C CYS A 113 -7.38 -12.34 -6.54
N LYS A 114 -8.40 -12.96 -7.13
CA LYS A 114 -9.72 -13.08 -6.50
C LYS A 114 -9.69 -13.93 -5.24
N THR A 115 -8.93 -15.02 -5.27
CA THR A 115 -8.77 -15.95 -4.16
C THR A 115 -8.25 -15.26 -2.89
N ASP A 116 -7.40 -14.24 -3.02
CA ASP A 116 -6.91 -13.44 -1.88
C ASP A 116 -8.04 -12.86 -1.02
N TYR A 117 -9.15 -12.48 -1.65
CA TYR A 117 -10.32 -11.91 -0.99
C TYR A 117 -11.32 -13.00 -0.59
N ASP A 118 -11.49 -14.04 -1.41
CA ASP A 118 -12.31 -15.21 -1.07
C ASP A 118 -11.81 -15.89 0.22
N ASP A 119 -10.50 -15.84 0.47
CA ASP A 119 -9.84 -16.38 1.66
C ASP A 119 -10.26 -15.68 2.96
N TRP A 120 -10.75 -14.45 2.88
CA TRP A 120 -11.35 -13.79 4.04
C TRP A 120 -12.63 -14.52 4.48
N GLY A 121 -13.32 -15.17 3.54
CA GLY A 121 -14.51 -15.98 3.80
C GLY A 121 -15.69 -15.17 4.32
N LEU A 122 -15.75 -13.87 4.04
CA LEU A 122 -16.76 -12.93 4.54
C LEU A 122 -17.76 -12.57 3.44
N GLU A 123 -19.03 -12.46 3.79
CA GLU A 123 -20.08 -12.13 2.82
C GLU A 123 -19.93 -10.69 2.32
N GLY A 124 -20.03 -10.49 1.00
CA GLY A 124 -19.87 -9.18 0.37
C GLY A 124 -18.43 -8.70 0.21
N TRP A 125 -17.45 -9.57 0.50
CA TRP A 125 -16.01 -9.34 0.37
C TRP A 125 -15.31 -10.39 -0.49
N THR A 126 -16.06 -11.05 -1.38
CA THR A 126 -15.48 -11.99 -2.34
C THR A 126 -14.53 -11.30 -3.31
N GLY A 127 -13.73 -12.07 -4.03
CA GLY A 127 -12.91 -11.55 -5.12
C GLY A 127 -13.74 -10.83 -6.18
N ASP A 128 -14.93 -11.32 -6.49
CA ASP A 128 -15.85 -10.65 -7.41
C ASP A 128 -16.34 -9.30 -6.87
N ASP A 129 -16.65 -9.22 -5.57
CA ASP A 129 -17.04 -7.96 -4.93
C ASP A 129 -15.90 -6.94 -4.95
N MET A 130 -14.70 -7.34 -4.52
CA MET A 130 -13.55 -6.45 -4.44
C MET A 130 -13.15 -5.94 -5.83
N PHE A 131 -13.08 -6.81 -6.84
CA PHE A 131 -12.78 -6.40 -8.22
C PHE A 131 -13.88 -5.49 -8.80
N ARG A 132 -15.15 -5.73 -8.47
CA ARG A 132 -16.25 -4.83 -8.87
C ARG A 132 -16.07 -3.42 -8.30
N TYR A 133 -15.67 -3.28 -7.04
CA TYR A 133 -15.42 -1.96 -6.46
C TYR A 133 -14.15 -1.30 -7.00
N MET A 134 -13.07 -2.06 -7.22
CA MET A 134 -11.86 -1.53 -7.87
C MET A 134 -12.17 -1.02 -9.28
N LYS A 135 -12.97 -1.77 -10.05
CA LYS A 135 -13.46 -1.35 -11.36
C LYS A 135 -14.31 -0.08 -11.28
N ARG A 136 -15.21 0.03 -10.29
CA ARG A 136 -16.05 1.23 -10.09
C ARG A 136 -15.23 2.50 -9.81
N ALA A 137 -14.08 2.34 -9.16
CA ALA A 137 -13.22 3.48 -8.84
C ALA A 137 -12.53 4.09 -10.07
N GLU A 138 -12.41 3.33 -11.15
CA GLU A 138 -11.50 3.58 -12.27
C GLU A 138 -12.18 4.25 -13.49
N THR A 139 -11.45 5.14 -14.14
CA THR A 139 -11.59 5.47 -15.56
C THR A 139 -10.29 5.11 -16.27
N PHE A 140 -10.30 4.05 -17.06
CA PHE A 140 -9.12 3.55 -17.75
C PHE A 140 -8.89 4.25 -19.11
N HIS A 141 -7.64 4.65 -19.34
CA HIS A 141 -7.16 5.27 -20.58
C HIS A 141 -6.17 4.34 -21.25
N GLY A 142 -6.68 3.49 -22.15
CA GLY A 142 -5.85 2.53 -22.89
C GLY A 142 -4.84 3.20 -23.83
N LYS A 143 -3.84 2.41 -24.25
CA LYS A 143 -2.85 2.77 -25.28
C LYS A 143 -2.81 1.67 -26.34
N ASP A 144 -2.59 2.01 -27.60
CA ASP A 144 -2.63 1.06 -28.73
C ASP A 144 -1.70 -0.16 -28.58
N TRP A 145 -0.56 0.01 -27.89
CA TRP A 145 0.40 -1.06 -27.67
C TRP A 145 0.02 -1.99 -26.51
N PHE A 146 -0.88 -1.56 -25.62
CA PHE A 146 -1.26 -2.27 -24.40
C PHE A 146 -2.54 -3.08 -24.63
N LYS A 147 -2.45 -4.41 -24.58
CA LYS A 147 -3.61 -5.29 -24.77
C LYS A 147 -4.43 -5.40 -23.48
N ALA A 148 -5.27 -4.41 -23.25
CA ALA A 148 -6.11 -4.32 -22.05
C ALA A 148 -7.17 -5.45 -21.98
N ALA A 149 -7.43 -5.92 -20.78
CA ALA A 149 -8.59 -6.76 -20.47
C ALA A 149 -9.83 -5.89 -20.26
N GLU A 150 -10.29 -5.22 -21.32
CA GLU A 150 -11.31 -4.14 -21.32
C GLU A 150 -12.53 -4.40 -20.41
N ALA A 151 -13.02 -5.64 -20.35
CA ALA A 151 -14.17 -6.00 -19.52
C ALA A 151 -13.96 -5.79 -18.00
N TYR A 152 -12.71 -5.70 -17.54
CA TYR A 152 -12.32 -5.57 -16.13
C TYR A 152 -11.89 -4.15 -15.75
N HIS A 153 -11.82 -3.23 -16.71
CA HIS A 153 -11.50 -1.83 -16.47
C HIS A 153 -12.76 -0.97 -16.32
N GLY A 154 -12.68 0.02 -15.43
CA GLY A 154 -13.71 1.05 -15.26
C GLY A 154 -13.65 2.13 -16.34
N THR A 155 -14.75 2.82 -16.57
CA THR A 155 -14.87 3.84 -17.63
C THR A 155 -15.43 5.19 -17.17
N ASP A 156 -15.85 5.29 -15.90
CA ASP A 156 -16.56 6.44 -15.34
C ASP A 156 -16.23 6.73 -13.87
N GLY A 157 -15.25 6.03 -13.29
CA GLY A 157 -14.79 6.27 -11.93
C GLY A 157 -13.86 7.48 -11.79
N PRO A 158 -13.73 8.09 -10.60
CA PRO A 158 -12.92 9.30 -10.42
C PRO A 158 -11.40 9.10 -10.60
N LEU A 159 -10.91 7.87 -10.51
CA LEU A 159 -9.48 7.55 -10.59
C LEU A 159 -9.09 7.29 -12.05
N HIS A 160 -8.40 8.23 -12.67
CA HIS A 160 -7.91 8.02 -14.03
C HIS A 160 -6.66 7.13 -14.02
N VAL A 161 -6.69 6.06 -14.81
CA VAL A 161 -5.63 5.04 -14.85
C VAL A 161 -5.13 4.86 -16.26
N GLU A 162 -3.81 4.78 -16.48
CA GLU A 162 -3.24 4.54 -17.80
C GLU A 162 -2.01 3.60 -17.77
N PRO A 163 -1.71 2.87 -18.87
CA PRO A 163 -0.49 2.07 -18.98
C PRO A 163 0.77 2.93 -19.04
N HIS A 164 1.87 2.42 -18.47
CA HIS A 164 3.17 3.09 -18.44
C HIS A 164 4.08 2.66 -19.59
N ASP A 165 4.66 3.64 -20.28
CA ASP A 165 5.68 3.41 -21.32
C ASP A 165 7.03 3.11 -20.67
N LEU A 166 7.54 1.91 -20.92
CA LEU A 166 8.75 1.37 -20.33
C LEU A 166 10.04 2.03 -20.85
N ALA A 167 11.03 2.19 -19.98
CA ALA A 167 12.42 2.44 -20.38
C ALA A 167 13.03 1.22 -21.09
N PRO A 168 14.10 1.40 -21.90
CA PRO A 168 14.72 0.29 -22.62
C PRO A 168 15.16 -0.89 -21.72
N ILE A 169 15.71 -0.61 -20.54
CA ILE A 169 16.13 -1.64 -19.57
C ILE A 169 14.97 -2.57 -19.19
N SER A 170 13.76 -2.06 -19.08
CA SER A 170 12.57 -2.86 -18.73
C SER A 170 12.19 -3.84 -19.84
N ASN A 171 12.47 -3.52 -21.11
CA ASN A 171 12.29 -4.46 -22.21
C ASN A 171 13.32 -5.60 -22.15
N HIS A 172 14.56 -5.32 -21.75
CA HIS A 172 15.58 -6.34 -21.51
C HIS A 172 15.20 -7.25 -20.32
N VAL A 173 14.70 -6.66 -19.22
CA VAL A 173 14.20 -7.44 -18.08
C VAL A 173 13.00 -8.29 -18.49
N LEU A 174 12.06 -7.75 -19.27
CA LEU A 174 10.91 -8.49 -19.81
C LEU A 174 11.35 -9.72 -20.61
N GLU A 175 12.32 -9.57 -21.52
CA GLU A 175 12.86 -10.70 -22.29
C GLU A 175 13.46 -11.77 -21.36
N SER A 176 14.25 -11.36 -20.36
CA SER A 176 14.80 -12.28 -19.36
C SER A 176 13.72 -12.98 -18.51
N LEU A 177 12.64 -12.30 -18.14
CA LEU A 177 11.52 -12.90 -17.42
C LEU A 177 10.87 -14.00 -18.28
N GLN A 178 10.63 -13.72 -19.56
CA GLN A 178 10.07 -14.70 -20.49
C GLN A 178 11.01 -15.90 -20.72
N ASP A 179 12.32 -15.66 -20.87
CA ASP A 179 13.34 -16.72 -20.96
C ASP A 179 13.35 -17.63 -19.71
N LYS A 180 13.03 -17.06 -18.54
CA LYS A 180 12.89 -17.81 -17.27
C LYS A 180 11.53 -18.44 -17.05
N GLY A 181 10.66 -18.48 -18.07
CA GLY A 181 9.39 -19.19 -18.01
C GLY A 181 8.24 -18.39 -17.44
N LEU A 182 8.37 -17.07 -17.30
CA LEU A 182 7.28 -16.16 -16.93
C LEU A 182 6.65 -15.58 -18.21
N PRO A 183 5.58 -16.16 -18.76
CA PRO A 183 4.97 -15.68 -20.00
C PRO A 183 4.40 -14.26 -19.85
N LEU A 184 4.43 -13.48 -20.93
CA LEU A 184 3.85 -12.15 -20.98
C LEU A 184 2.31 -12.21 -20.98
N VAL A 185 1.70 -11.53 -20.01
CA VAL A 185 0.30 -11.10 -20.00
C VAL A 185 0.33 -9.57 -19.97
N ASP A 186 -0.01 -8.92 -21.08
CA ASP A 186 0.11 -7.46 -21.23
C ASP A 186 -0.52 -6.71 -20.04
N ASP A 187 -1.76 -7.07 -19.69
CA ASP A 187 -2.55 -6.50 -18.60
C ASP A 187 -2.63 -7.43 -17.37
N LEU A 188 -1.45 -7.72 -16.80
CA LEU A 188 -1.23 -8.78 -15.83
C LEU A 188 -2.12 -8.71 -14.58
N PHE A 189 -2.35 -7.50 -14.05
CA PHE A 189 -2.93 -7.30 -12.71
C PHE A 189 -4.41 -6.92 -12.69
N THR A 190 -5.06 -6.83 -13.85
CA THR A 190 -6.42 -6.32 -13.95
C THR A 190 -7.48 -7.40 -13.76
N THR A 191 -7.21 -8.63 -14.22
CA THR A 191 -8.16 -9.77 -14.17
C THR A 191 -8.07 -10.58 -12.87
N GLY A 192 -6.91 -10.55 -12.21
CA GLY A 192 -6.61 -11.37 -11.04
C GLY A 192 -6.38 -12.85 -11.35
N GLN A 193 -6.04 -13.19 -12.60
CA GLN A 193 -5.92 -14.57 -13.09
C GLN A 193 -4.49 -14.94 -13.49
N ALA A 194 -3.49 -14.50 -12.73
CA ALA A 194 -2.09 -14.82 -12.98
C ALA A 194 -1.34 -15.08 -11.67
N ALA A 195 -0.63 -16.21 -11.61
CA ALA A 195 0.22 -16.59 -10.47
C ALA A 195 1.71 -16.72 -10.85
N HIS A 196 1.98 -16.88 -12.15
CA HIS A 196 3.31 -17.14 -12.69
C HIS A 196 3.43 -16.57 -14.12
N ALA A 197 3.62 -15.26 -14.24
CA ALA A 197 3.63 -14.51 -15.49
C ALA A 197 4.31 -13.14 -15.32
N CYS A 198 4.73 -12.50 -16.41
CA CYS A 198 5.20 -11.12 -16.42
C CYS A 198 4.25 -10.19 -17.18
N GLY A 199 4.33 -8.88 -16.94
CA GLY A 199 3.45 -7.93 -17.60
C GLY A 199 3.52 -6.51 -17.06
N HIS A 200 2.70 -5.64 -17.66
CA HIS A 200 2.67 -4.23 -17.34
C HIS A 200 1.66 -3.93 -16.23
N VAL A 201 1.88 -2.81 -15.54
CA VAL A 201 1.00 -2.31 -14.47
C VAL A 201 0.38 -0.99 -14.89
N PRO A 202 -0.96 -0.91 -15.04
CA PRO A 202 -1.66 0.36 -15.14
C PRO A 202 -1.45 1.21 -13.88
N ARG A 203 -1.44 2.54 -14.03
CA ARG A 203 -1.10 3.46 -12.95
C ARG A 203 -2.14 4.54 -12.77
N THR A 204 -2.35 5.00 -11.54
CA THR A 204 -3.22 6.14 -11.19
C THR A 204 -2.58 7.47 -11.62
N VAL A 205 -2.42 7.61 -12.93
CA VAL A 205 -1.77 8.70 -13.65
C VAL A 205 -2.60 8.95 -14.89
N HIS A 206 -2.79 10.22 -15.24
CA HIS A 206 -3.31 10.58 -16.55
C HIS A 206 -2.72 11.88 -17.05
N GLY A 207 -2.25 11.88 -18.30
CA GLY A 207 -1.61 13.06 -18.89
C GLY A 207 -0.38 13.51 -18.10
N GLY A 208 0.32 12.56 -17.47
CA GLY A 208 1.50 12.82 -16.65
C GLY A 208 1.24 13.38 -15.25
N VAL A 209 -0.03 13.48 -14.83
CA VAL A 209 -0.43 13.96 -13.50
C VAL A 209 -0.95 12.81 -12.68
N ARG A 210 -0.59 12.77 -11.40
CA ARG A 210 -1.16 11.81 -10.44
C ARG A 210 -2.66 12.04 -10.28
N THR A 211 -3.44 10.96 -10.33
CA THR A 211 -4.82 10.93 -9.86
C THR A 211 -4.88 10.21 -8.52
N PHE A 212 -5.71 10.69 -7.61
CA PHE A 212 -5.72 10.22 -6.22
C PHE A 212 -7.04 10.56 -5.52
N SER A 213 -7.20 10.13 -4.27
CA SER A 213 -8.54 10.03 -3.67
C SER A 213 -9.28 11.35 -3.49
N THR A 214 -8.61 12.49 -3.47
CA THR A 214 -9.26 13.82 -3.44
C THR A 214 -10.08 14.09 -4.70
N ASP A 215 -9.85 13.35 -5.79
CA ASP A 215 -10.65 13.42 -7.01
C ASP A 215 -12.13 13.04 -6.76
N TYR A 216 -12.41 12.21 -5.74
CA TYR A 216 -13.77 11.89 -5.30
C TYR A 216 -14.50 13.09 -4.68
N LEU A 217 -13.79 14.14 -4.29
CA LEU A 217 -14.38 15.34 -3.66
C LEU A 217 -14.65 16.46 -4.68
N LYS A 218 -14.19 16.31 -5.93
CA LYS A 218 -14.42 17.28 -7.00
C LYS A 218 -15.91 17.33 -7.36
N GLY A 219 -16.49 18.53 -7.47
CA GLY A 219 -17.90 18.71 -7.82
C GLY A 219 -18.88 18.58 -6.65
N HIS A 220 -18.38 18.35 -5.43
CA HIS A 220 -19.18 18.26 -4.20
C HIS A 220 -18.90 19.42 -3.23
N GLU A 221 -18.45 20.57 -3.76
CA GLU A 221 -18.18 21.78 -2.99
C GLU A 221 -19.37 22.20 -2.11
N GLY A 222 -19.14 22.37 -0.81
CA GLY A 222 -20.16 22.76 0.17
C GLY A 222 -21.04 21.61 0.69
N ARG A 223 -20.98 20.41 0.08
CA ARG A 223 -21.70 19.23 0.56
C ARG A 223 -20.94 18.50 1.68
N VAL A 224 -19.62 18.47 1.55
CA VAL A 224 -18.67 17.91 2.52
C VAL A 224 -17.93 19.06 3.19
N ASP A 225 -18.04 19.15 4.51
CA ASP A 225 -17.16 20.01 5.30
C ASP A 225 -15.84 19.28 5.56
N ILE A 226 -14.72 19.99 5.43
CA ILE A 226 -13.38 19.42 5.60
C ILE A 226 -12.62 20.31 6.57
N VAL A 227 -12.08 19.70 7.62
CA VAL A 227 -11.11 20.33 8.52
C VAL A 227 -9.80 19.56 8.42
N VAL A 228 -8.70 20.30 8.23
CA VAL A 228 -7.34 19.76 8.09
C VAL A 228 -6.51 20.17 9.29
N ASP A 229 -5.25 19.72 9.36
CA ASP A 229 -4.33 20.07 10.46
C ASP A 229 -4.91 19.77 11.85
N THR A 230 -5.75 18.74 11.92
CA THR A 230 -6.57 18.40 13.08
C THR A 230 -6.54 16.89 13.34
N VAL A 231 -6.00 16.51 14.49
CA VAL A 231 -5.88 15.12 14.91
C VAL A 231 -7.17 14.68 15.59
N VAL A 232 -7.69 13.52 15.20
CA VAL A 232 -8.74 12.82 15.96
C VAL A 232 -8.07 12.11 17.14
N ASP A 233 -8.36 12.55 18.36
CA ASP A 233 -7.82 11.90 19.55
C ASP A 233 -8.54 10.57 19.79
N LYS A 234 -9.84 10.64 20.02
CA LYS A 234 -10.66 9.50 20.43
C LYS A 234 -12.12 9.66 19.99
N VAL A 235 -12.83 8.55 19.98
CA VAL A 235 -14.28 8.48 19.85
C VAL A 235 -14.92 8.73 21.21
N ILE A 236 -16.00 9.50 21.22
CA ILE A 236 -16.84 9.72 22.41
C ILE A 236 -17.87 8.60 22.48
N LEU A 237 -17.85 7.87 23.59
CA LEU A 237 -18.73 6.74 23.86
C LEU A 237 -19.72 7.07 24.97
N GLU A 238 -20.99 6.78 24.74
CA GLU A 238 -22.07 6.95 25.70
C GLU A 238 -22.87 5.66 25.88
N HIS A 239 -23.46 5.48 27.06
CA HIS A 239 -24.37 4.38 27.33
C HIS A 239 -25.81 4.81 27.04
N VAL A 240 -26.39 4.30 25.97
CA VAL A 240 -27.76 4.62 25.54
C VAL A 240 -28.59 3.34 25.57
N GLN A 241 -29.60 3.29 26.44
CA GLN A 241 -30.51 2.14 26.56
C GLN A 241 -29.81 0.79 26.80
N GLY A 242 -28.64 0.81 27.45
CA GLY A 242 -27.83 -0.39 27.75
C GLY A 242 -26.78 -0.72 26.70
N ASP A 243 -26.83 -0.09 25.53
CA ASP A 243 -25.79 -0.22 24.50
C ASP A 243 -24.69 0.82 24.67
N VAL A 244 -23.47 0.49 24.25
CA VAL A 244 -22.39 1.47 24.06
C VAL A 244 -22.55 2.06 22.66
N VAL A 245 -22.61 3.37 22.56
CA VAL A 245 -22.84 4.10 21.30
C VAL A 245 -21.75 5.15 21.11
N ALA A 246 -21.17 5.19 19.92
CA ALA A 246 -20.32 6.30 19.50
C ALA A 246 -21.18 7.50 19.11
N THR A 247 -21.05 8.60 19.86
CA THR A 247 -21.86 9.81 19.68
C THR A 247 -21.08 10.97 19.07
N GLY A 248 -19.79 10.78 18.80
CA GLY A 248 -18.92 11.80 18.24
C GLY A 248 -17.45 11.49 18.41
N VAL A 249 -16.63 12.51 18.22
CA VAL A 249 -15.16 12.44 18.37
C VAL A 249 -14.63 13.66 19.10
N GLU A 250 -13.55 13.47 19.84
CA GLU A 250 -12.70 14.57 20.32
C GLU A 250 -11.57 14.80 19.32
N VAL A 251 -11.41 16.05 18.90
CA VAL A 251 -10.39 16.49 17.95
C VAL A 251 -9.47 17.53 18.58
N VAL A 252 -8.23 17.59 18.10
CA VAL A 252 -7.18 18.51 18.56
C VAL A 252 -6.50 19.14 17.35
N ASP A 253 -6.53 20.46 17.25
CA ASP A 253 -5.80 21.16 16.19
C ASP A 253 -4.29 21.30 16.51
N ASN A 254 -3.51 21.77 15.54
CA ASN A 254 -2.07 22.02 15.73
C ASN A 254 -1.73 23.09 16.80
N SER A 255 -2.71 23.91 17.22
CA SER A 255 -2.55 24.89 18.31
C SER A 255 -2.84 24.28 19.69
N GLY A 256 -3.30 23.03 19.74
CA GLY A 256 -3.70 22.32 20.96
C GLY A 256 -5.14 22.59 21.39
N ASN A 257 -5.94 23.28 20.58
CA ASN A 257 -7.36 23.51 20.88
C ASN A 257 -8.11 22.19 20.72
N ARG A 258 -8.88 21.84 21.76
CA ARG A 258 -9.71 20.63 21.77
C ARG A 258 -11.17 20.98 21.54
N ARG A 259 -11.85 20.19 20.72
CA ARG A 259 -13.30 20.29 20.50
C ARG A 259 -13.91 18.90 20.43
N VAL A 260 -15.11 18.75 20.97
CA VAL A 260 -15.94 17.56 20.74
C VAL A 260 -16.92 17.87 19.61
N LEU A 261 -16.96 17.00 18.61
CA LEU A 261 -17.86 17.07 17.46
C LEU A 261 -18.78 15.86 17.50
N LYS A 262 -20.09 16.08 17.41
CA LYS A 262 -21.11 15.02 17.52
C LYS A 262 -21.44 14.41 16.17
N ALA A 263 -21.71 13.10 16.17
CA ALA A 263 -22.21 12.36 15.02
C ALA A 263 -23.61 11.81 15.34
N ASP A 264 -24.64 12.22 14.59
CA ASP A 264 -26.03 11.78 14.82
C ASP A 264 -26.36 10.44 14.12
N LYS A 265 -25.54 10.00 13.15
CA LYS A 265 -25.64 8.67 12.52
C LYS A 265 -24.42 7.81 12.81
N GLN A 266 -23.26 8.14 12.26
CA GLN A 266 -22.06 7.30 12.40
C GLN A 266 -20.75 8.08 12.45
N VAL A 267 -19.82 7.57 13.25
CA VAL A 267 -18.38 7.87 13.18
C VAL A 267 -17.71 6.78 12.34
N ILE A 268 -16.84 7.17 11.41
CA ILE A 268 -16.11 6.27 10.54
C ILE A 268 -14.61 6.52 10.68
N LEU A 269 -13.86 5.54 11.18
CA LEU A 269 -12.41 5.61 11.24
C LEU A 269 -11.79 5.17 9.91
N SER A 270 -11.09 6.09 9.25
CA SER A 270 -10.35 5.88 8.00
C SER A 270 -8.93 6.46 8.10
N ALA A 271 -8.34 6.37 9.29
CA ALA A 271 -7.02 6.92 9.60
C ALA A 271 -5.86 6.01 9.15
N GLY A 272 -6.16 4.86 8.55
CA GLY A 272 -5.20 3.91 8.02
C GLY A 272 -4.70 2.90 9.05
N ALA A 273 -3.99 1.88 8.54
CA ALA A 273 -3.59 0.69 9.29
C ALA A 273 -2.89 0.96 10.63
N TYR A 274 -2.15 2.06 10.76
CA TYR A 274 -1.44 2.35 12.01
C TYR A 274 -2.18 3.31 12.95
N CYS A 275 -3.05 4.19 12.43
CA CYS A 275 -3.65 5.23 13.25
C CYS A 275 -5.06 4.88 13.72
N SER A 276 -5.88 4.21 12.90
CA SER A 276 -7.21 3.73 13.30
C SER A 276 -7.20 2.87 14.58
N PRO A 277 -6.31 1.86 14.75
CA PRO A 277 -6.25 1.12 16.01
C PRO A 277 -5.93 2.02 17.19
N THR A 278 -5.04 3.01 17.04
CA THR A 278 -4.65 3.89 18.16
C THR A 278 -5.80 4.79 18.63
N ILE A 279 -6.68 5.23 17.71
CA ILE A 279 -7.89 5.98 18.06
C ILE A 279 -8.82 5.10 18.88
N LEU A 280 -9.05 3.85 18.47
CA LEU A 280 -9.86 2.89 19.24
C LEU A 280 -9.29 2.69 20.64
N LEU A 281 -7.97 2.49 20.76
CA LEU A 281 -7.29 2.31 22.05
C LEU A 281 -7.46 3.51 22.98
N ARG A 282 -7.26 4.73 22.48
CA ARG A 282 -7.50 5.97 23.27
C ARG A 282 -8.97 6.18 23.62
N SER A 283 -9.89 5.55 22.88
CA SER A 283 -11.33 5.54 23.17
C SER A 283 -11.72 4.51 24.24
N GLY A 284 -10.78 3.68 24.70
CA GLY A 284 -11.06 2.58 25.62
C GLY A 284 -11.65 1.33 24.93
N ILE A 285 -11.49 1.20 23.61
CA ILE A 285 -11.90 0.04 22.83
C ILE A 285 -10.65 -0.80 22.54
N GLY A 286 -10.57 -1.97 23.18
CA GLY A 286 -9.44 -2.90 23.10
C GLY A 286 -9.54 -3.98 24.19
N PRO A 287 -8.62 -4.95 24.23
CA PRO A 287 -8.71 -6.06 25.18
C PRO A 287 -8.50 -5.57 26.62
N LYS A 288 -9.32 -6.06 27.56
CA LYS A 288 -9.45 -5.49 28.92
C LYS A 288 -8.15 -5.56 29.73
N ASP A 289 -7.51 -6.73 29.76
CA ASP A 289 -6.26 -6.96 30.49
C ASP A 289 -5.09 -6.17 29.84
N GLU A 290 -5.24 -5.81 28.56
CA GLU A 290 -4.28 -5.13 27.69
C GLU A 290 -4.52 -3.62 27.55
N LEU A 291 -5.66 -3.08 27.99
CA LEU A 291 -5.87 -1.64 28.18
C LEU A 291 -5.31 -1.17 29.53
N ALA A 292 -5.16 -2.10 30.49
CA ALA A 292 -4.58 -1.82 31.81
C ALA A 292 -3.04 -1.73 31.76
N GLN A 293 -2.41 -2.49 30.87
CA GLN A 293 -1.02 -2.30 30.42
C GLN A 293 -1.11 -1.41 29.18
N LEU A 294 -0.18 -0.52 28.85
CA LEU A 294 -0.31 0.31 27.62
C LEU A 294 0.01 -0.50 26.32
N GLY A 295 -0.30 -1.79 26.28
CA GLY A 295 0.12 -2.72 25.24
C GLY A 295 -1.05 -3.59 24.78
N VAL A 296 -1.54 -3.34 23.56
CA VAL A 296 -2.56 -4.17 22.91
C VAL A 296 -1.95 -5.00 21.79
N ASP A 297 -2.28 -6.29 21.76
CA ASP A 297 -1.92 -7.22 20.70
C ASP A 297 -2.86 -7.01 19.49
N CYS A 298 -2.64 -5.91 18.77
CA CYS A 298 -3.19 -5.76 17.43
C CYS A 298 -2.37 -6.63 16.46
N ILE A 299 -2.97 -7.23 15.42
CA ILE A 299 -2.21 -8.03 14.45
C ILE A 299 -1.80 -7.13 13.28
N VAL A 300 -0.50 -6.96 13.06
CA VAL A 300 0.04 -6.25 11.88
C VAL A 300 0.52 -7.26 10.86
N ASP A 301 -0.14 -7.37 9.73
CA ASP A 301 0.40 -8.05 8.56
C ASP A 301 1.08 -7.01 7.67
N SER A 302 2.36 -7.21 7.34
CA SER A 302 3.12 -6.24 6.53
C SER A 302 4.25 -6.96 5.79
N PRO A 303 4.35 -6.79 4.46
CA PRO A 303 5.28 -7.54 3.65
C PRO A 303 6.65 -6.88 3.57
N GLY A 304 7.68 -7.71 3.56
CA GLY A 304 9.05 -7.32 3.26
C GLY A 304 9.32 -7.30 1.75
N VAL A 305 10.26 -6.46 1.33
CA VAL A 305 10.79 -6.37 -0.04
C VAL A 305 12.30 -6.33 0.00
N VAL A 306 12.98 -6.96 -0.95
CA VAL A 306 14.45 -6.91 -1.08
C VAL A 306 14.82 -6.30 -2.42
N PHE A 307 15.76 -5.36 -2.42
CA PHE A 307 16.29 -4.70 -3.62
C PHE A 307 17.68 -5.23 -3.91
N VAL A 308 17.93 -5.64 -5.15
CA VAL A 308 19.23 -6.10 -5.65
C VAL A 308 19.66 -5.23 -6.84
N PRO A 309 20.62 -4.30 -6.64
CA PRO A 309 21.10 -3.42 -7.71
C PRO A 309 22.06 -4.14 -8.66
N TYR A 310 21.98 -3.77 -9.93
CA TYR A 310 22.86 -4.23 -11.00
C TYR A 310 23.40 -3.04 -11.79
N GLU A 311 24.70 -3.04 -12.07
CA GLU A 311 25.32 -2.08 -12.97
C GLU A 311 25.05 -2.51 -14.41
N VAL A 312 24.55 -1.58 -15.23
CA VAL A 312 24.37 -1.75 -16.67
C VAL A 312 25.61 -1.20 -17.38
N THR A 313 26.22 -2.03 -18.22
CA THR A 313 27.49 -1.73 -18.92
C THR A 313 27.29 -0.89 -20.18
N GLN A 314 26.05 -0.79 -20.67
CA GLN A 314 25.69 0.01 -21.85
C GLN A 314 24.97 1.30 -21.46
N PRO A 315 25.33 2.44 -22.07
CA PRO A 315 24.67 3.70 -21.77
C PRO A 315 23.23 3.75 -22.28
N ASP A 316 22.45 4.68 -21.75
CA ASP A 316 21.11 5.06 -22.24
C ASP A 316 20.03 3.97 -22.20
N LEU A 317 20.29 2.81 -21.59
CA LEU A 317 19.26 1.79 -21.35
C LEU A 317 18.38 2.11 -20.14
N THR A 318 18.94 2.77 -19.14
CA THR A 318 18.27 3.14 -17.89
C THR A 318 17.94 4.64 -17.89
N ASN A 319 17.13 5.04 -16.92
CA ASN A 319 16.73 6.43 -16.69
C ASN A 319 17.74 7.22 -15.85
N ASP A 320 18.91 6.65 -15.47
CA ASP A 320 19.89 7.33 -14.63
C ASP A 320 20.30 8.70 -15.19
N ARG A 321 20.46 8.82 -16.51
CA ARG A 321 20.82 10.09 -17.17
C ARG A 321 19.84 11.24 -16.95
N PHE A 322 18.58 10.92 -16.67
CA PHE A 322 17.54 11.91 -16.41
C PHE A 322 17.60 12.49 -15.00
N ILE A 323 18.42 11.91 -14.11
CA ILE A 323 18.47 12.30 -12.70
C ILE A 323 19.91 12.51 -12.25
N HIS A 324 20.75 11.51 -12.45
CA HIS A 324 22.05 11.38 -11.81
C HIS A 324 23.22 11.93 -12.61
N HIS A 325 23.06 12.16 -13.92
CA HIS A 325 24.15 12.63 -14.79
C HIS A 325 24.01 14.11 -15.09
N ALA A 326 25.12 14.84 -15.05
CA ALA A 326 25.19 16.26 -15.39
C ALA A 326 24.03 17.09 -14.77
N ASN A 327 23.24 17.77 -15.60
CA ASN A 327 22.06 18.55 -15.19
C ASN A 327 20.75 17.76 -15.32
N GLY A 328 20.80 16.42 -15.33
CA GLY A 328 19.67 15.53 -15.58
C GLY A 328 18.44 15.92 -14.77
N PHE A 329 18.57 15.96 -13.44
CA PHE A 329 17.46 16.32 -12.54
C PHE A 329 16.81 17.66 -12.91
N ALA A 330 17.61 18.72 -13.07
CA ALA A 330 17.10 20.06 -13.37
C ALA A 330 16.41 20.12 -14.74
N ASN A 331 16.96 19.43 -15.74
CA ASN A 331 16.37 19.36 -17.08
C ASN A 331 15.05 18.58 -17.05
N SER A 332 15.00 17.43 -16.37
CA SER A 332 13.79 16.64 -16.20
C SER A 332 12.69 17.42 -15.48
N LEU A 333 13.06 18.19 -14.45
CA LEU A 333 12.12 19.05 -13.73
C LEU A 333 11.58 20.16 -14.64
N ALA A 334 12.44 20.81 -15.42
CA ALA A 334 12.03 21.85 -16.38
C ALA A 334 11.10 21.29 -17.46
N THR A 335 11.38 20.08 -17.99
CA THR A 335 10.51 19.40 -18.95
C THR A 335 9.13 19.16 -18.35
N TYR A 336 9.06 18.61 -17.14
CA TYR A 336 7.79 18.36 -16.46
C TYR A 336 7.02 19.65 -16.19
N GLN A 337 7.67 20.69 -15.68
CA GLN A 337 7.02 21.99 -15.43
C GLN A 337 6.46 22.64 -16.71
N SER A 338 7.10 22.41 -17.86
CA SER A 338 6.64 22.98 -19.14
C SER A 338 5.49 22.22 -19.80
N SER A 339 5.44 20.90 -19.62
CA SER A 339 4.62 20.02 -20.48
C SER A 339 3.97 18.84 -19.77
N GLN A 340 4.19 18.67 -18.46
CA GLN A 340 3.76 17.51 -17.66
C GLN A 340 4.20 16.17 -18.28
N SER A 341 5.36 16.16 -18.93
CA SER A 341 5.94 14.99 -19.58
C SER A 341 7.35 14.71 -19.09
N GLY A 342 7.95 13.61 -19.55
CA GLY A 342 9.31 13.21 -19.20
C GLY A 342 9.39 12.45 -17.87
N PHE A 343 10.60 12.35 -17.30
CA PHE A 343 10.87 11.45 -16.18
C PHE A 343 9.90 11.61 -15.00
N PHE A 344 9.58 12.84 -14.61
CA PHE A 344 8.72 13.12 -13.46
C PHE A 344 7.21 12.96 -13.71
N SER A 345 6.80 12.74 -14.96
CA SER A 345 5.40 12.47 -15.31
C SER A 345 4.97 11.03 -14.99
N THR A 346 5.89 10.21 -14.49
CA THR A 346 5.67 8.83 -14.08
C THR A 346 6.54 8.48 -12.87
N PHE A 347 6.27 7.34 -12.25
CA PHE A 347 7.15 6.75 -11.24
C PHE A 347 8.04 5.70 -11.91
N PRO A 348 9.35 5.65 -11.67
CA PRO A 348 10.27 4.90 -12.52
C PRO A 348 10.37 3.41 -12.14
N PHE A 349 9.23 2.74 -11.98
CA PHE A 349 9.16 1.26 -11.96
C PHE A 349 9.00 0.74 -13.38
N GLY A 350 9.63 -0.39 -13.71
CA GLY A 350 9.60 -0.97 -15.05
C GLY A 350 8.52 -2.03 -15.22
N ILE A 351 8.92 -3.18 -15.79
CA ILE A 351 8.07 -4.36 -15.96
C ILE A 351 7.96 -5.13 -14.63
N PHE A 352 6.86 -5.86 -14.46
CA PHE A 352 6.56 -6.64 -13.27
C PHE A 352 6.40 -8.13 -13.60
N ALA A 353 6.47 -8.98 -12.58
CA ALA A 353 6.05 -10.36 -12.67
C ALA A 353 5.47 -10.87 -11.35
N LEU A 354 4.61 -11.86 -11.46
CA LEU A 354 4.14 -12.70 -10.38
C LEU A 354 4.81 -14.06 -10.55
N ALA A 355 5.31 -14.65 -9.47
CA ALA A 355 5.95 -15.96 -9.55
C ALA A 355 5.56 -16.87 -8.39
N ARG A 356 5.17 -18.09 -8.76
CA ARG A 356 5.31 -19.28 -7.92
C ARG A 356 6.74 -19.82 -7.95
N LEU A 357 7.20 -20.33 -6.82
CA LEU A 357 8.58 -20.81 -6.60
C LEU A 357 8.60 -22.28 -6.15
N ASP A 358 7.60 -23.06 -6.55
CA ASP A 358 7.35 -24.42 -6.04
C ASP A 358 8.58 -25.33 -6.10
N ASP A 359 9.27 -25.39 -7.25
CA ASP A 359 10.43 -26.27 -7.45
C ASP A 359 11.58 -25.93 -6.48
N GLY A 360 11.89 -24.64 -6.34
CA GLY A 360 12.93 -24.14 -5.45
C GLY A 360 12.59 -24.38 -3.98
N LEU A 361 11.33 -24.13 -3.60
CA LEU A 361 10.87 -24.27 -2.22
C LEU A 361 10.72 -25.73 -1.79
N ASN A 362 10.29 -26.63 -2.69
CA ASN A 362 10.16 -28.06 -2.41
C ASN A 362 11.49 -28.76 -2.03
N SER A 363 12.63 -28.15 -2.35
CA SER A 363 13.94 -28.60 -1.86
C SER A 363 14.12 -28.45 -0.35
N SER A 364 13.39 -27.53 0.29
CA SER A 364 13.48 -27.23 1.72
C SER A 364 12.75 -28.27 2.57
N SER A 365 13.37 -28.68 3.68
CA SER A 365 12.67 -29.51 4.68
C SER A 365 11.54 -28.76 5.35
N LEU A 366 11.71 -27.47 5.66
CA LEU A 366 10.69 -26.63 6.29
C LEU A 366 9.45 -26.51 5.40
N TRP A 367 9.64 -26.23 4.11
CA TRP A 367 8.52 -26.15 3.15
C TRP A 367 7.75 -27.46 3.07
N ARG A 368 8.46 -28.60 2.95
CA ARG A 368 7.82 -29.92 2.88
C ARG A 368 7.09 -30.28 4.18
N GLU A 369 7.66 -29.94 5.33
CA GLU A 369 7.02 -30.18 6.64
C GLU A 369 5.74 -29.36 6.79
N ARG A 370 5.79 -28.05 6.49
CA ARG A 370 4.61 -27.17 6.53
C ARG A 370 3.53 -27.60 5.53
N SER A 371 3.93 -27.99 4.31
CA SER A 371 3.00 -28.50 3.29
C SER A 371 2.38 -29.85 3.68
N ALA A 372 3.09 -30.70 4.43
CA ALA A 372 2.53 -31.96 4.91
C ALA A 372 1.47 -31.73 6.01
N ALA A 373 1.61 -30.67 6.81
CA ALA A 373 0.64 -30.29 7.83
C ALA A 373 -0.70 -29.83 7.23
N THR A 374 -0.71 -29.36 5.98
CA THR A 374 -1.91 -29.00 5.22
C THR A 374 -2.42 -30.15 4.33
N SER A 375 -1.94 -31.38 4.52
CA SER A 375 -2.31 -32.53 3.68
C SER A 375 -3.84 -32.72 3.55
N GLY A 376 -4.31 -32.82 2.31
CA GLY A 376 -5.74 -32.83 1.96
C GLY A 376 -6.31 -31.46 1.56
N SER A 377 -5.56 -30.38 1.79
CA SER A 377 -5.83 -29.05 1.25
C SER A 377 -5.28 -28.91 -0.18
N THR A 378 -5.85 -27.99 -0.95
CA THR A 378 -5.28 -27.50 -2.21
C THR A 378 -4.22 -26.41 -1.99
N ARG A 379 -3.86 -26.14 -0.72
CA ARG A 379 -2.93 -25.08 -0.30
C ARG A 379 -1.55 -25.60 0.07
N ASP A 380 -0.54 -24.80 -0.26
CA ASP A 380 0.85 -25.05 0.06
C ASP A 380 1.25 -24.60 1.48
N ALA A 381 2.55 -24.63 1.79
CA ALA A 381 3.09 -24.26 3.09
C ALA A 381 2.83 -22.80 3.51
N ALA A 382 2.64 -21.90 2.55
CA ALA A 382 2.33 -20.48 2.79
C ALA A 382 0.82 -20.22 2.87
N ASP A 383 0.02 -21.30 2.93
CA ASP A 383 -1.43 -21.26 2.86
C ASP A 383 -1.95 -20.65 1.55
N LEU A 384 -1.24 -20.88 0.43
CA LEU A 384 -1.61 -20.36 -0.89
C LEU A 384 -2.10 -21.46 -1.82
N THR A 385 -3.07 -21.12 -2.67
CA THR A 385 -3.50 -21.97 -3.79
C THR A 385 -2.55 -21.82 -4.99
N ALA A 386 -2.64 -22.74 -5.96
CA ALA A 386 -1.86 -22.64 -7.21
C ALA A 386 -2.17 -21.39 -8.06
N GLU A 387 -3.26 -20.69 -7.78
CA GLU A 387 -3.67 -19.44 -8.45
C GLU A 387 -3.08 -18.19 -7.78
N GLN A 388 -2.39 -18.36 -6.65
CA GLN A 388 -1.74 -17.28 -5.90
C GLN A 388 -0.21 -17.36 -6.09
N ALA A 389 0.41 -16.19 -6.28
CA ALA A 389 1.85 -16.07 -6.42
C ALA A 389 2.52 -16.06 -5.03
N HIS A 390 3.75 -16.59 -4.96
CA HIS A 390 4.56 -16.49 -3.73
C HIS A 390 5.23 -15.13 -3.61
N VAL A 391 5.66 -14.58 -4.75
CA VAL A 391 6.40 -13.33 -4.82
C VAL A 391 5.94 -12.49 -6.01
N GLU A 392 6.12 -11.19 -5.85
CA GLU A 392 6.14 -10.23 -6.93
C GLU A 392 7.58 -9.82 -7.23
N TYR A 393 7.87 -9.72 -8.52
CA TYR A 393 9.05 -9.10 -9.05
C TYR A 393 8.68 -7.77 -9.68
N MET A 394 9.47 -6.76 -9.36
CA MET A 394 9.42 -5.45 -10.01
C MET A 394 10.83 -4.91 -10.10
N HIS A 395 11.06 -3.87 -10.88
CA HIS A 395 12.38 -3.23 -10.87
C HIS A 395 12.27 -1.72 -11.04
N THR A 396 13.25 -0.99 -10.52
CA THR A 396 13.41 0.42 -10.85
C THR A 396 14.06 0.54 -12.23
N GLU A 397 13.77 1.60 -12.96
CA GLU A 397 14.39 1.86 -14.28
C GLU A 397 15.69 2.68 -14.17
N LEU A 398 16.19 2.90 -12.95
CA LEU A 398 17.43 3.58 -12.61
C LEU A 398 17.95 3.06 -11.25
N TYR A 399 19.18 3.37 -10.86
CA TYR A 399 19.61 3.14 -9.48
C TYR A 399 18.97 4.18 -8.56
N SER A 400 18.22 3.73 -7.55
CA SER A 400 17.47 4.63 -6.67
C SER A 400 18.27 5.01 -5.42
N GLY A 401 19.16 4.11 -4.96
CA GLY A 401 20.03 4.33 -3.81
C GLY A 401 19.33 4.29 -2.45
N HIS A 402 18.01 4.04 -2.42
CA HIS A 402 17.22 4.11 -1.20
C HIS A 402 17.49 2.98 -0.20
N VAL A 403 17.92 1.80 -0.66
CA VAL A 403 18.02 0.61 0.21
C VAL A 403 19.42 0.42 0.79
N HIS A 404 20.45 0.70 0.01
CA HIS A 404 21.81 0.30 0.39
C HIS A 404 22.61 1.41 1.07
N GLY A 405 22.05 2.62 1.18
CA GLY A 405 22.67 3.76 1.87
C GLY A 405 24.01 4.21 1.28
N TYR A 406 24.37 3.70 0.10
CA TYR A 406 25.63 4.05 -0.56
C TYR A 406 25.53 5.44 -1.19
N PRO A 407 26.59 6.26 -1.06
CA PRO A 407 26.67 7.51 -1.80
C PRO A 407 26.55 7.21 -3.30
N ILE A 408 25.94 8.17 -4.02
CA ILE A 408 25.61 8.07 -5.44
C ILE A 408 26.70 8.79 -6.27
N PRO A 409 27.89 8.22 -6.57
CA PRO A 409 28.71 8.72 -7.67
C PRO A 409 28.30 7.96 -8.93
N LEU A 410 27.24 8.43 -9.57
CA LEU A 410 26.68 7.79 -10.76
C LEU A 410 27.11 8.41 -12.08
N GLU A 411 27.95 9.45 -12.09
CA GLU A 411 28.33 10.09 -13.35
C GLU A 411 28.96 9.07 -14.31
N GLY A 412 28.33 8.89 -15.47
CA GLY A 412 28.72 7.88 -16.47
C GLY A 412 28.43 6.42 -16.08
N LYS A 413 27.70 6.18 -15.00
CA LYS A 413 27.26 4.85 -14.53
C LYS A 413 25.75 4.70 -14.67
N TYR A 414 25.32 3.49 -14.98
CA TYR A 414 23.93 3.14 -15.24
C TYR A 414 23.59 1.91 -14.42
N GLY A 415 22.37 1.83 -13.89
CA GLY A 415 21.94 0.67 -13.14
C GLY A 415 20.44 0.59 -12.96
N PHE A 416 19.99 -0.56 -12.46
CA PHE A 416 18.61 -0.80 -12.09
C PHE A 416 18.58 -1.68 -10.84
N GLU A 417 17.46 -1.68 -10.11
CA GLU A 417 17.30 -2.49 -8.91
C GLU A 417 16.18 -3.49 -9.11
N MET A 418 16.51 -4.78 -9.05
CA MET A 418 15.50 -5.83 -9.05
C MET A 418 14.92 -5.97 -7.64
N MET A 419 13.62 -5.85 -7.51
CA MET A 419 12.88 -5.99 -6.26
C MET A 419 12.18 -7.35 -6.21
N THR A 420 12.26 -7.99 -5.05
CA THR A 420 11.46 -9.17 -4.71
C THR A 420 10.56 -8.82 -3.53
N LEU A 421 9.26 -8.72 -3.78
CA LEU A 421 8.22 -8.61 -2.76
C LEU A 421 7.74 -10.00 -2.37
N LEU A 422 7.66 -10.29 -1.08
CA LEU A 422 7.03 -11.52 -0.59
C LEU A 422 5.50 -11.32 -0.48
N PHE A 423 4.72 -12.35 -0.77
CA PHE A 423 3.30 -12.43 -0.43
C PHE A 423 3.04 -13.54 0.59
N SER A 424 1.90 -13.45 1.28
CA SER A 424 1.47 -14.42 2.30
C SER A 424 2.53 -14.67 3.37
N GLN A 425 3.08 -13.58 3.91
CA GLN A 425 3.91 -13.64 5.09
C GLN A 425 3.19 -14.42 6.19
N GLN A 426 3.95 -15.15 6.99
CA GLN A 426 3.49 -15.84 8.19
C GLN A 426 3.79 -15.05 9.45
N SER A 427 4.81 -14.18 9.40
CA SER A 427 5.09 -13.21 10.46
C SER A 427 3.87 -12.29 10.69
N ARG A 428 3.51 -12.09 11.96
CA ARG A 428 2.44 -11.17 12.37
C ARG A 428 2.98 -10.24 13.43
N GLY A 429 2.77 -8.95 13.32
CA GLY A 429 3.27 -7.94 14.24
C GLY A 429 2.20 -7.33 15.15
N THR A 430 2.52 -6.18 15.75
CA THR A 430 1.62 -5.39 16.58
C THR A 430 1.73 -3.88 16.36
N VAL A 431 0.63 -3.17 16.62
CA VAL A 431 0.59 -1.71 16.76
C VAL A 431 -0.07 -1.36 18.08
N THR A 432 0.59 -0.54 18.89
CA THR A 432 0.05 -0.07 20.17
C THR A 432 0.35 1.41 20.41
N LEU A 433 -0.26 1.96 21.45
CA LEU A 433 0.00 3.30 21.94
C LEU A 433 1.39 3.40 22.55
N ARG A 434 2.10 4.48 22.20
CA ARG A 434 3.29 4.91 22.94
C ARG A 434 2.91 5.62 24.24
N SER A 435 1.86 6.42 24.17
CA SER A 435 1.25 7.12 25.30
C SER A 435 -0.20 7.45 24.96
N THR A 436 -0.91 8.10 25.88
CA THR A 436 -2.27 8.61 25.64
C THR A 436 -2.29 9.96 24.91
N ASN A 437 -1.15 10.55 24.56
CA ASN A 437 -1.09 11.77 23.77
C ASN A 437 -1.37 11.44 22.29
N PRO A 438 -2.41 12.02 21.65
CA PRO A 438 -2.75 11.72 20.27
C PRO A 438 -1.70 12.16 19.23
N HIS A 439 -0.77 13.06 19.61
CA HIS A 439 0.32 13.49 18.72
C HIS A 439 1.55 12.56 18.79
N ASP A 440 1.59 11.63 19.74
CA ASP A 440 2.70 10.68 19.84
C ASP A 440 2.54 9.60 18.77
N LYS A 441 3.63 9.32 18.04
CA LYS A 441 3.66 8.24 17.05
C LYS A 441 3.45 6.88 17.73
N PRO A 442 2.66 5.96 17.14
CA PRO A 442 2.48 4.62 17.68
C PRO A 442 3.80 3.85 17.83
N ILE A 443 3.74 2.78 18.61
CA ILE A 443 4.74 1.72 18.60
C ILE A 443 4.29 0.73 17.53
N ILE A 444 5.11 0.52 16.51
CA ILE A 444 4.82 -0.37 15.38
C ILE A 444 5.89 -1.45 15.34
N ASP A 445 5.48 -2.70 15.48
CA ASP A 445 6.38 -3.86 15.39
C ASP A 445 5.81 -4.90 14.43
N PRO A 446 6.13 -4.84 13.14
CA PRO A 446 5.64 -5.82 12.16
C PRO A 446 6.22 -7.23 12.37
N ARG A 447 7.29 -7.37 13.16
CA ARG A 447 8.06 -8.61 13.34
C ARG A 447 8.49 -9.25 12.01
N TYR A 448 8.99 -8.44 11.08
CA TYR A 448 9.42 -8.93 9.75
C TYR A 448 10.38 -10.12 9.88
N LEU A 449 10.11 -11.20 9.12
CA LEU A 449 10.92 -12.42 9.08
C LEU A 449 11.05 -13.18 10.40
N SER A 450 10.08 -13.00 11.32
CA SER A 450 10.01 -13.76 12.57
C SER A 450 9.57 -15.20 12.38
N ASP A 451 8.74 -15.50 11.37
CA ASP A 451 8.54 -16.88 10.91
C ASP A 451 9.65 -17.28 9.92
N PRO A 452 10.34 -18.42 10.14
CA PRO A 452 11.41 -18.87 9.25
C PRO A 452 10.96 -19.18 7.82
N LEU A 453 9.66 -19.41 7.57
CA LEU A 453 9.13 -19.63 6.23
C LEU A 453 9.24 -18.36 5.37
N ASP A 454 9.07 -17.18 5.96
CA ASP A 454 9.18 -15.90 5.24
C ASP A 454 10.59 -15.69 4.71
N LEU A 455 11.61 -15.96 5.53
CA LEU A 455 13.00 -15.88 5.11
C LEU A 455 13.30 -16.88 3.99
N LEU A 456 12.84 -18.12 4.14
CA LEU A 456 13.03 -19.17 3.15
C LEU A 456 12.49 -18.74 1.78
N MET A 457 11.25 -18.26 1.75
CA MET A 457 10.57 -17.84 0.53
C MET A 457 11.21 -16.61 -0.09
N LEU A 458 11.52 -15.60 0.72
CA LEU A 458 12.13 -14.37 0.23
C LEU A 458 13.56 -14.62 -0.29
N ALA A 459 14.36 -15.45 0.37
CA ALA A 459 15.69 -15.81 -0.10
C ALA A 459 15.64 -16.61 -1.43
N GLU A 460 14.69 -17.53 -1.57
CA GLU A 460 14.48 -18.26 -2.83
C GLU A 460 14.02 -17.31 -3.95
N GLY A 461 13.13 -16.38 -3.62
CA GLY A 461 12.66 -15.35 -4.55
C GLY A 461 13.79 -14.46 -5.05
N VAL A 462 14.66 -14.00 -4.14
CA VAL A 462 15.84 -13.19 -4.48
C VAL A 462 16.84 -13.99 -5.33
N ARG A 463 17.08 -15.26 -5.00
CA ARG A 463 17.92 -16.16 -5.80
C ARG A 463 17.39 -16.30 -7.22
N PHE A 464 16.09 -16.52 -7.40
CA PHE A 464 15.49 -16.63 -8.73
C PHE A 464 15.52 -15.29 -9.49
N ALA A 465 15.24 -14.16 -8.83
CA ALA A 465 15.42 -12.81 -9.40
C ALA A 465 16.85 -12.58 -9.89
N HIS A 466 17.84 -13.01 -9.11
CA HIS A 466 19.23 -12.94 -9.51
C HIS A 466 19.52 -13.78 -10.75
N SER A 467 18.92 -14.97 -10.87
CA SER A 467 19.06 -15.81 -12.06
C SER A 467 18.40 -15.18 -13.30
N ILE A 468 17.25 -14.51 -13.14
CA ILE A 468 16.58 -13.76 -14.22
C ILE A 468 17.55 -12.72 -14.78
N VAL A 469 18.19 -11.95 -13.90
CA VAL A 469 19.09 -10.87 -14.33
C VAL A 469 20.42 -11.42 -14.90
N THR A 470 21.05 -12.36 -14.21
CA THR A 470 22.43 -12.80 -14.55
C THR A 470 22.51 -13.86 -15.64
N THR A 471 21.43 -14.57 -15.92
CA THR A 471 21.43 -15.64 -16.94
C THR A 471 20.31 -15.51 -17.97
N GLY A 472 19.35 -14.60 -17.76
CA GLY A 472 18.29 -14.33 -18.72
C GLY A 472 18.83 -13.69 -20.00
N SER A 473 18.23 -14.07 -21.13
CA SER A 473 18.71 -13.68 -22.47
C SER A 473 18.77 -12.16 -22.70
N GLY A 474 17.86 -11.40 -22.11
CA GLY A 474 17.79 -9.95 -22.30
C GLY A 474 18.81 -9.15 -21.49
N THR A 475 19.23 -9.65 -20.32
CA THR A 475 20.02 -8.88 -19.35
C THR A 475 21.46 -9.36 -19.16
N LYS A 476 21.75 -10.66 -19.34
CA LYS A 476 23.06 -11.25 -19.00
C LYS A 476 24.26 -10.59 -19.69
N ASP A 477 24.07 -10.08 -20.92
CA ASP A 477 25.13 -9.50 -21.74
C ASP A 477 25.25 -7.97 -21.60
N ILE A 478 24.37 -7.35 -20.79
CA ILE A 478 24.35 -5.90 -20.57
C ILE A 478 24.65 -5.50 -19.13
N ILE A 479 24.82 -6.45 -18.21
CA ILE A 479 25.16 -6.18 -16.81
C ILE A 479 26.63 -6.43 -16.50
N ALA A 480 27.16 -5.75 -15.50
CA ALA A 480 28.44 -6.11 -14.90
C ALA A 480 28.29 -7.38 -14.03
N PRO A 481 29.35 -8.17 -13.82
CA PRO A 481 29.30 -9.32 -12.93
C PRO A 481 28.99 -8.92 -11.48
N GLY A 482 28.17 -9.71 -10.79
CA GLY A 482 27.90 -9.55 -9.36
C GLY A 482 26.68 -8.71 -9.02
N VAL A 483 26.44 -8.56 -7.71
CA VAL A 483 25.50 -7.57 -7.17
C VAL A 483 26.24 -6.25 -7.01
N TRP A 484 25.75 -5.21 -7.69
CA TRP A 484 26.34 -3.89 -7.59
C TRP A 484 26.12 -3.31 -6.18
N MET A 485 26.89 -2.30 -5.76
CA MET A 485 26.58 -1.50 -4.55
C MET A 485 26.04 -2.29 -3.34
N ALA A 486 26.66 -3.42 -2.99
CA ALA A 486 26.30 -4.23 -1.83
C ALA A 486 27.54 -4.66 -1.01
N GLY A 487 28.70 -4.07 -1.30
CA GLY A 487 29.97 -4.40 -0.67
C GLY A 487 30.62 -5.69 -1.22
N PRO A 488 31.88 -5.98 -0.81
CA PRO A 488 32.71 -6.98 -1.47
C PRO A 488 32.17 -8.40 -1.43
N LYS A 489 31.41 -8.75 -0.38
CA LYS A 489 30.82 -10.07 -0.19
C LYS A 489 29.83 -10.43 -1.30
N TYR A 490 28.95 -9.49 -1.67
CA TYR A 490 27.87 -9.74 -2.63
C TYR A 490 28.25 -9.34 -4.06
N ALA A 491 29.24 -8.46 -4.24
CA ALA A 491 29.82 -8.14 -5.54
C ALA A 491 30.46 -9.34 -6.25
N ALA A 492 30.75 -10.43 -5.53
CA ALA A 492 31.29 -11.67 -6.08
C ALA A 492 30.23 -12.74 -6.38
N LEU A 493 28.95 -12.52 -6.09
CA LEU A 493 27.89 -13.49 -6.36
C LEU A 493 27.65 -13.59 -7.87
N GLY A 494 28.09 -14.70 -8.45
CA GLY A 494 27.81 -15.05 -9.84
C GLY A 494 26.44 -15.72 -10.00
N PRO A 495 26.13 -16.22 -11.21
CA PRO A 495 24.84 -16.85 -11.49
C PRO A 495 24.60 -18.14 -10.69
N GLU A 496 25.66 -18.85 -10.33
CA GLU A 496 25.63 -20.10 -9.55
C GLU A 496 25.55 -19.79 -8.05
N THR A 497 24.36 -19.43 -7.56
CA THR A 497 24.09 -19.23 -6.13
C THR A 497 23.00 -20.15 -5.63
N THR A 498 23.10 -20.50 -4.35
CA THR A 498 22.08 -21.23 -3.60
C THR A 498 21.18 -20.27 -2.84
N ARG A 499 20.03 -20.74 -2.36
CA ARG A 499 19.11 -19.92 -1.53
C ARG A 499 19.81 -19.43 -0.27
N GLU A 500 20.60 -20.30 0.36
CA GLU A 500 21.29 -20.05 1.61
C GLU A 500 22.36 -18.94 1.48
N ASP A 501 22.91 -18.74 0.27
CA ASP A 501 23.83 -17.61 -0.01
C ASP A 501 23.12 -16.25 0.13
N TRP A 502 21.80 -16.22 -0.06
CA TRP A 502 20.99 -15.00 -0.04
C TRP A 502 20.36 -14.70 1.32
N GLU A 503 20.23 -15.67 2.24
CA GLU A 503 19.62 -15.41 3.55
C GLU A 503 20.28 -14.25 4.32
N PRO A 504 21.63 -14.14 4.39
CA PRO A 504 22.26 -12.99 5.04
C PRO A 504 21.97 -11.67 4.32
N TYR A 505 21.86 -11.69 2.98
CA TYR A 505 21.51 -10.51 2.19
C TYR A 505 20.09 -10.05 2.52
N VAL A 506 19.15 -10.99 2.59
CA VAL A 506 17.75 -10.74 2.94
C VAL A 506 17.65 -10.09 4.32
N ARG A 507 18.33 -10.61 5.35
CA ARG A 507 18.32 -10.00 6.69
C ARG A 507 18.88 -8.57 6.68
N GLN A 508 19.97 -8.37 5.95
CA GLN A 508 20.68 -7.10 5.89
C GLN A 508 19.99 -6.02 5.06
N TYR A 509 19.27 -6.39 3.99
CA TYR A 509 18.75 -5.45 2.98
C TYR A 509 17.25 -5.54 2.72
N SER A 510 16.49 -6.38 3.43
CA SER A 510 15.03 -6.30 3.38
C SER A 510 14.55 -4.91 3.84
N ALA A 511 13.60 -4.35 3.14
CA ALA A 511 12.84 -3.16 3.48
C ALA A 511 11.36 -3.53 3.58
N THR A 512 10.50 -2.54 3.83
CA THR A 512 9.04 -2.71 3.82
C THR A 512 8.48 -2.41 2.44
N ALA A 513 7.45 -3.13 1.99
CA ALA A 513 6.67 -2.70 0.83
C ALA A 513 5.57 -1.68 1.18
N HIS A 514 5.55 -1.20 2.43
CA HIS A 514 4.59 -0.21 2.93
C HIS A 514 3.11 -0.64 2.83
N HIS A 515 2.84 -1.96 2.91
CA HIS A 515 1.50 -2.56 2.83
C HIS A 515 1.01 -3.13 4.17
N PRO A 516 0.85 -2.34 5.25
CA PRO A 516 0.31 -2.86 6.50
C PRO A 516 -1.21 -3.07 6.44
N ALA A 517 -1.68 -4.14 7.10
CA ALA A 517 -3.09 -4.46 7.32
C ALA A 517 -3.29 -5.28 8.61
N GLY A 518 -4.53 -5.71 8.85
CA GLY A 518 -4.89 -6.63 9.94
C GLY A 518 -5.15 -5.99 11.30
N THR A 519 -4.81 -4.71 11.46
CA THR A 519 -4.74 -4.04 12.76
C THR A 519 -6.09 -3.74 13.40
N CYS A 520 -7.15 -3.72 12.59
CA CYS A 520 -8.55 -3.66 12.99
C CYS A 520 -9.35 -4.71 12.22
N ARG A 521 -8.81 -5.93 12.06
CA ARG A 521 -9.33 -6.94 11.13
C ARG A 521 -10.83 -7.21 11.25
N MET A 522 -11.47 -7.44 10.11
CA MET A 522 -12.76 -8.11 10.03
C MET A 522 -12.67 -9.56 10.49
N GLY A 523 -13.81 -10.11 10.88
CA GLY A 523 -13.97 -11.55 11.07
C GLY A 523 -15.42 -11.93 11.28
N LYS A 524 -15.68 -13.23 11.20
CA LYS A 524 -17.02 -13.82 11.42
C LYS A 524 -17.44 -13.69 12.87
N ASP A 525 -18.73 -13.85 13.13
CA ASP A 525 -19.22 -13.96 14.50
C ASP A 525 -18.54 -15.12 15.22
N GLY A 526 -17.98 -14.84 16.40
CA GLY A 526 -17.19 -15.77 17.19
C GLY A 526 -15.67 -15.67 16.99
N ASP A 527 -15.19 -14.92 15.97
CA ASP A 527 -13.76 -14.58 15.88
C ASP A 527 -13.43 -13.56 16.98
N THR A 528 -12.73 -14.02 18.02
CA THR A 528 -12.38 -13.20 19.18
C THR A 528 -11.30 -12.15 18.88
N MET A 529 -10.60 -12.28 17.75
CA MET A 529 -9.59 -11.30 17.29
C MET A 529 -10.19 -10.26 16.33
N ALA A 530 -11.43 -10.45 15.89
CA ALA A 530 -12.09 -9.51 14.98
C ALA A 530 -12.47 -8.22 15.72
N VAL A 531 -12.05 -7.08 15.17
CA VAL A 531 -12.42 -5.75 15.68
C VAL A 531 -13.73 -5.28 15.06
N VAL A 532 -13.91 -5.56 13.77
CA VAL A 532 -15.13 -5.24 13.03
C VAL A 532 -15.80 -6.49 12.47
N ASP A 533 -17.10 -6.38 12.18
CA ASP A 533 -17.82 -7.39 11.39
C ASP A 533 -17.71 -7.15 9.88
N GLU A 534 -18.33 -8.01 9.07
CA GLU A 534 -18.35 -7.88 7.59
C GLU A 534 -19.07 -6.61 7.09
N LYS A 535 -19.79 -5.90 7.97
CA LYS A 535 -20.39 -4.60 7.66
C LYS A 535 -19.55 -3.45 8.19
N LEU A 536 -18.29 -3.72 8.53
CA LEU A 536 -17.29 -2.78 9.02
C LEU A 536 -17.64 -2.14 10.38
N ARG A 537 -18.63 -2.67 11.10
CA ARG A 537 -19.08 -2.12 12.39
C ARG A 537 -18.17 -2.61 13.49
N VAL A 538 -17.73 -1.72 14.37
CA VAL A 538 -16.93 -2.08 15.54
C VAL A 538 -17.77 -2.93 16.49
N ARG A 539 -17.27 -4.12 16.82
CA ARG A 539 -17.99 -5.08 17.65
C ARG A 539 -18.21 -4.50 19.05
N GLY A 540 -19.47 -4.53 19.50
CA GLY A 540 -19.88 -4.01 20.81
C GLY A 540 -20.11 -2.50 20.88
N VAL A 541 -19.92 -1.75 19.79
CA VAL A 541 -20.14 -0.29 19.75
C VAL A 541 -21.05 0.08 18.59
N LYS A 542 -22.23 0.63 18.90
CA LYS A 542 -23.16 1.12 17.87
C LYS A 542 -22.68 2.47 17.32
N GLY A 543 -22.95 2.73 16.05
CA GLY A 543 -22.63 4.02 15.41
C GLY A 543 -21.15 4.22 15.08
N LEU A 544 -20.32 3.17 15.14
CA LEU A 544 -18.89 3.23 14.83
C LEU A 544 -18.49 2.21 13.77
N MET A 545 -17.81 2.68 12.73
CA MET A 545 -17.20 1.85 11.68
C MET A 545 -15.70 2.09 11.58
N VAL A 546 -14.98 1.09 11.06
CA VAL A 546 -13.61 1.26 10.56
C VAL A 546 -13.59 0.91 9.08
N ALA A 547 -13.07 1.79 8.23
CA ALA A 547 -13.07 1.63 6.78
C ALA A 547 -11.75 2.14 6.19
N ASP A 548 -10.71 1.32 6.33
CA ASP A 548 -9.39 1.47 5.70
C ASP A 548 -8.67 0.12 5.71
N CYS A 549 -7.43 0.03 5.21
CA CYS A 549 -6.67 -1.23 5.12
C CYS A 549 -6.47 -1.99 6.44
N SER A 550 -6.65 -1.36 7.61
CA SER A 550 -6.62 -2.06 8.92
C SER A 550 -7.60 -3.23 9.00
N ILE A 551 -8.70 -3.17 8.25
CA ILE A 551 -9.79 -4.14 8.32
C ILE A 551 -9.53 -5.43 7.56
N MET A 552 -8.53 -5.46 6.67
CA MET A 552 -8.24 -6.68 5.89
C MET A 552 -7.71 -7.78 6.83
N PRO A 553 -8.36 -8.95 6.94
CA PRO A 553 -7.94 -10.02 7.86
C PRO A 553 -6.57 -10.62 7.52
N SER A 554 -6.27 -10.65 6.22
CA SER A 554 -4.98 -10.99 5.63
C SER A 554 -4.72 -10.05 4.47
N LEU A 555 -3.45 -9.80 4.16
CA LEU A 555 -3.08 -9.06 2.96
C LEU A 555 -3.36 -9.85 1.68
N ASN A 556 -3.70 -9.13 0.61
CA ASN A 556 -3.75 -9.69 -0.72
C ASN A 556 -2.34 -9.90 -1.30
N GLY A 557 -2.21 -10.81 -2.26
CA GLY A 557 -1.00 -10.99 -3.10
C GLY A 557 -0.83 -9.86 -4.11
N GLY A 558 -0.87 -8.62 -3.64
CA GLY A 558 -0.84 -7.41 -4.45
C GLY A 558 -0.55 -6.16 -3.62
N HIS A 559 -1.01 -5.00 -4.09
CA HIS A 559 -0.73 -3.72 -3.44
C HIS A 559 -1.97 -3.17 -2.74
N THR A 560 -1.78 -2.40 -1.68
CA THR A 560 -2.91 -1.95 -0.83
C THR A 560 -3.70 -0.76 -1.38
N GLN A 561 -3.22 -0.11 -2.45
CA GLN A 561 -3.90 1.05 -3.05
C GLN A 561 -5.31 0.70 -3.54
N MET A 562 -5.44 -0.29 -4.43
CA MET A 562 -6.75 -0.65 -5.01
C MET A 562 -7.71 -1.26 -3.97
N PRO A 563 -7.26 -2.13 -3.05
CA PRO A 563 -8.05 -2.53 -1.89
C PRO A 563 -8.57 -1.33 -1.07
N ALA A 564 -7.75 -0.30 -0.83
CA ALA A 564 -8.18 0.87 -0.07
C ALA A 564 -9.33 1.62 -0.75
N TYR A 565 -9.29 1.77 -2.08
CA TYR A 565 -10.40 2.33 -2.85
C TYR A 565 -11.64 1.44 -2.77
N ALA A 566 -11.48 0.11 -2.93
CA ALA A 566 -12.57 -0.84 -2.87
C ALA A 566 -13.27 -0.85 -1.50
N ILE A 567 -12.50 -0.80 -0.41
CA ILE A 567 -13.02 -0.68 0.96
C ILE A 567 -13.82 0.61 1.12
N GLY A 568 -13.33 1.74 0.59
CA GLY A 568 -14.05 3.01 0.61
C GLY A 568 -15.38 2.94 -0.15
N GLU A 569 -15.39 2.34 -1.33
CA GLU A 569 -16.58 2.13 -2.15
C GLU A 569 -17.61 1.24 -1.44
N LYS A 570 -17.16 0.14 -0.83
CA LYS A 570 -18.02 -0.76 -0.05
C LYS A 570 -18.60 -0.05 1.17
N ALA A 571 -17.77 0.66 1.92
CA ALA A 571 -18.22 1.42 3.09
C ALA A 571 -19.28 2.46 2.71
N ALA A 572 -19.09 3.19 1.61
CA ALA A 572 -20.08 4.13 1.11
C ALA A 572 -21.41 3.44 0.75
N GLU A 573 -21.37 2.29 0.06
CA GLU A 573 -22.57 1.51 -0.27
C GLU A 573 -23.34 1.10 0.99
N LEU A 574 -22.64 0.58 2.00
CA LEU A 574 -23.23 0.20 3.29
C LEU A 574 -23.88 1.41 3.98
N LEU A 575 -23.22 2.56 4.00
CA LEU A 575 -23.71 3.78 4.63
C LEU A 575 -24.93 4.36 3.92
N VAL A 576 -24.92 4.40 2.58
CA VAL A 576 -26.05 4.87 1.76
C VAL A 576 -27.28 3.98 1.96
N SER A 577 -27.09 2.66 2.06
CA SER A 577 -28.21 1.72 2.28
C SER A 577 -28.92 1.89 3.64
N CYS A 578 -28.30 2.61 4.58
CA CYS A 578 -28.85 2.88 5.91
C CYS A 578 -29.64 4.20 6.00
N VAL A 579 -29.65 5.03 4.94
CA VAL A 579 -30.30 6.35 4.89
C VAL A 579 -31.67 6.28 4.25
#